data_AF-A0A5Q0QDA7-F1
#
_entry.id   AF-A0A5Q0QDA7-F1
#
_cell.length_a   1.000
_cell.length_b   1.000
_cell.length_c   1.000
_cell.angle_alpha   90.00
_cell.angle_beta   90.00
_cell.angle_gamma   90.00
#
_symmetry.space_group_name_H-M   'P 1'
#
loop_
_entity.id
_entity.type
_entity.pdbx_description
1 polymer ?
#
loop_
_entity_poly.entity_id
_entity_poly.type
_entity_poly.pdbx_seq_one_letter_code
_entity_poly.pdbx_strand_id
1 'polypeptide(L)'
;MENTTVERPAKHTDNNANRTEYYVSLTIAIVIGLIGVFIRFVPDVITSLNQLGSVFSWIANIAVLVAAFLAFKVVFAILGFSKK
;
A
#
# COMPACT_ATOMS: atom_id res chain seq x y z
N MET A 1 49.15 -7.77 12.64
CA MET A 1 47.98 -8.63 12.38
C MET A 1 47.29 -8.06 11.16
N GLU A 2 47.42 -8.76 10.03
CA GLU A 2 46.83 -8.33 8.77
C GLU A 2 45.31 -8.40 8.89
N ASN A 3 44.63 -7.26 8.75
CA ASN A 3 43.18 -7.18 8.84
C ASN A 3 42.60 -7.71 7.53
N THR A 4 42.44 -9.03 7.43
CA THR A 4 41.79 -9.70 6.29
C THR A 4 40.26 -9.57 6.41
N THR A 5 39.76 -8.34 6.53
CA THR A 5 38.35 -8.07 6.27
C THR A 5 38.14 -8.24 4.77
N VAL A 6 37.82 -9.48 4.38
CA VAL A 6 37.37 -9.80 3.03
C VAL A 6 36.11 -8.96 2.79
N GLU A 7 36.25 -7.85 2.06
CA GLU A 7 35.11 -7.06 1.61
C GLU A 7 34.18 -8.02 0.86
N ARG A 8 33.03 -8.32 1.45
CA ARG A 8 31.99 -9.05 0.74
C ARG A 8 31.65 -8.21 -0.48
N PRO A 9 31.68 -8.77 -1.71
CA PRO A 9 31.26 -8.02 -2.88
C PRO A 9 29.87 -7.46 -2.57
N ALA A 10 29.67 -6.17 -2.82
CA ALA A 10 28.37 -5.53 -2.64
C ALA A 10 27.34 -6.41 -3.35
N LYS A 11 26.54 -7.13 -2.57
CA LYS A 11 25.59 -8.09 -3.10
C LYS A 11 24.51 -7.23 -3.73
N HIS A 12 24.67 -6.93 -5.02
CA HIS A 12 23.61 -6.43 -5.88
C HIS A 12 22.62 -7.58 -6.03
N THR A 13 21.95 -7.95 -4.93
CA THR A 13 20.78 -8.80 -5.05
C THR A 13 19.80 -7.94 -5.81
N ASP A 14 19.41 -8.40 -6.98
CA ASP A 14 18.15 -8.02 -7.60
C ASP A 14 17.02 -8.55 -6.68
N ASN A 15 16.96 -7.99 -5.46
CA ASN A 15 16.00 -8.36 -4.44
C ASN A 15 14.71 -7.75 -4.93
N ASN A 16 13.85 -8.60 -5.48
CA ASN A 16 12.57 -8.20 -6.01
C ASN A 16 11.82 -7.32 -4.99
N ALA A 17 11.92 -7.60 -3.69
CA ALA A 17 11.31 -6.80 -2.63
C ALA A 17 11.84 -5.35 -2.52
N ASN A 18 13.07 -5.07 -2.98
CA ASN A 18 13.72 -3.76 -2.87
C ASN A 18 13.54 -2.90 -4.13
N ARG A 19 12.60 -3.23 -5.02
CA ARG A 19 12.33 -2.44 -6.23
C ARG A 19 11.50 -1.21 -5.89
N THR A 20 11.97 -0.02 -6.32
CA THR A 20 11.30 1.27 -6.12
C THR A 20 9.84 1.27 -6.56
N GLU A 21 9.53 0.58 -7.66
CA GLU A 21 8.17 0.44 -8.20
C GLU A 21 7.18 -0.14 -7.19
N TYR A 22 7.62 -1.09 -6.35
CA TYR A 22 6.78 -1.68 -5.32
C TYR A 22 6.54 -0.72 -4.16
N TYR A 23 7.55 0.05 -3.74
CA TYR A 23 7.38 1.07 -2.71
C TYR A 23 6.42 2.17 -3.17
N VAL A 24 6.54 2.64 -4.41
CA VAL A 24 5.63 3.64 -4.98
C VAL A 24 4.20 3.08 -5.05
N SER A 25 4.03 1.87 -5.59
CA SER A 25 2.71 1.23 -5.72
C SER A 25 2.06 0.97 -4.36
N LEU A 26 2.84 0.52 -3.38
CA LEU A 26 2.36 0.28 -2.02
C LEU A 26 1.98 1.59 -1.32
N THR A 27 2.76 2.67 -1.53
CA THR A 27 2.45 4.00 -1.01
C THR A 27 1.11 4.50 -1.56
N ILE A 28 0.86 4.34 -2.87
CA ILE A 28 -0.43 4.70 -3.49
C ILE A 28 -1.57 3.91 -2.85
N ALA A 29 -1.42 2.60 -2.66
CA ALA A 29 -2.43 1.77 -2.02
C ALA A 29 -2.73 2.24 -0.58
N ILE A 30 -1.70 2.55 0.21
CA ILE A 30 -1.85 3.08 1.57
C ILE A 30 -2.59 4.41 1.58
N VAL A 31 -2.21 5.36 0.71
CA VAL A 31 -2.86 6.68 0.61
C VAL A 31 -4.35 6.53 0.28
N ILE A 32 -4.71 5.68 -0.68
CA ILE A 32 -6.12 5.40 -1.02
C ILE A 32 -6.86 4.82 0.20
N GLY A 33 -6.25 3.88 0.91
CA GLY A 33 -6.83 3.27 2.11
C GLY A 33 -7.09 4.30 3.21
N LEU A 34 -6.11 5.18 3.47
CA LEU A 34 -6.25 6.28 4.43
C LEU A 34 -7.38 7.23 4.03
N ILE A 35 -7.43 7.65 2.76
CA ILE A 35 -8.52 8.50 2.26
C ILE A 35 -9.88 7.83 2.48
N GLY A 36 -10.01 6.53 2.18
CA GLY A 36 -11.23 5.77 2.44
C GLY A 36 -11.64 5.78 3.91
N VAL A 37 -10.68 5.59 4.83
CA VAL A 37 -10.92 5.68 6.28
C VAL A 37 -11.41 7.06 6.69
N PHE A 38 -10.82 8.14 6.18
CA PHE A 38 -11.25 9.51 6.51
C PHE A 38 -12.62 9.86 5.94
N ILE A 39 -12.90 9.46 4.70
CA ILE A 39 -14.20 9.72 4.03
C ILE A 39 -15.35 9.16 4.87
N ARG A 40 -15.15 8.02 5.55
CA ARG A 40 -16.17 7.42 6.43
C ARG A 40 -16.68 8.38 7.50
N PHE A 41 -15.83 9.27 8.01
CA PHE A 41 -16.15 10.17 9.11
C PHE A 41 -16.57 11.57 8.65
N VAL A 42 -16.64 11.82 7.34
CA VAL A 42 -17.07 13.13 6.81
C VAL A 42 -18.48 13.53 7.28
N PRO A 43 -19.49 12.65 7.31
CA PRO A 43 -20.82 13.00 7.83
C PRO A 43 -20.77 13.42 9.32
N ASP A 44 -19.93 12.76 10.11
CA ASP A 44 -19.81 13.03 11.56
C ASP A 44 -19.21 14.42 11.83
N VAL A 45 -18.32 14.89 10.97
CA VAL A 45 -17.70 16.23 11.07
C VAL A 45 -18.58 17.30 10.42
N ILE A 46 -19.17 17.00 9.25
CA ILE A 46 -20.03 17.90 8.49
C ILE A 46 -21.47 17.42 8.66
N THR A 47 -22.08 17.83 9.77
CA THR A 47 -23.39 17.33 10.21
C THR A 47 -24.54 17.56 9.22
N SER A 48 -24.42 18.54 8.30
CA SER A 48 -25.37 18.73 7.19
C SER A 48 -25.40 17.58 6.18
N LEU A 49 -24.38 16.71 6.19
CA LEU A 49 -24.25 15.53 5.34
C LEU A 49 -24.65 14.22 6.04
N ASN A 50 -25.12 14.25 7.31
CA ASN A 50 -25.47 13.04 8.08
C ASN A 50 -26.45 12.10 7.38
N GLN A 51 -27.43 12.67 6.66
CA GLN A 51 -28.41 11.92 5.87
C GLN A 51 -27.77 11.06 4.74
N LEU A 52 -26.55 11.38 4.33
CA LEU A 52 -25.77 10.65 3.32
C LEU A 52 -24.80 9.64 3.95
N GLY A 53 -24.89 9.36 5.25
CA GLY A 53 -23.94 8.49 5.96
C GLY A 53 -23.75 7.11 5.32
N SER A 54 -24.82 6.53 4.76
CA SER A 54 -24.74 5.28 4.01
C SER A 54 -23.86 5.42 2.76
N VAL A 55 -24.03 6.48 1.97
CA VAL A 55 -23.24 6.75 0.75
C VAL A 55 -21.76 6.90 1.08
N PHE A 56 -21.42 7.67 2.11
CA PHE A 56 -20.04 7.82 2.57
C PHE A 56 -19.44 6.49 3.04
N SER A 57 -20.23 5.67 3.74
CA SER A 57 -19.82 4.31 4.15
C SER A 57 -19.54 3.40 2.94
N TRP A 58 -20.39 3.42 1.91
CA TRP A 58 -20.16 2.67 0.68
C TRP A 58 -18.88 3.11 -0.03
N ILE A 59 -18.67 4.42 -0.19
CA ILE A 59 -17.46 4.97 -0.82
C ILE A 59 -16.21 4.57 -0.02
N ALA A 60 -16.25 4.71 1.31
CA ALA A 60 -15.15 4.33 2.19
C ALA A 60 -14.81 2.84 2.05
N ASN A 61 -15.82 1.96 2.08
CA ASN A 61 -15.62 0.53 1.94
C ASN A 61 -15.03 0.16 0.56
N ILE A 62 -15.52 0.75 -0.52
CA ILE A 62 -14.98 0.52 -1.87
C ILE A 62 -13.52 0.98 -1.94
N ALA A 63 -13.19 2.16 -1.40
CA ALA A 63 -11.82 2.67 -1.37
C ALA A 63 -10.87 1.72 -0.60
N VAL A 64 -11.31 1.21 0.55
CA VAL A 64 -10.54 0.22 1.33
C VAL A 64 -10.36 -1.09 0.57
N LEU A 65 -11.41 -1.59 -0.11
CA LEU A 65 -11.31 -2.80 -0.93
C LEU A 65 -10.33 -2.63 -2.10
N VAL A 66 -10.37 -1.48 -2.79
CA VAL A 66 -9.42 -1.16 -3.87
C VAL A 66 -8.01 -1.06 -3.34
N ALA A 67 -7.79 -0.36 -2.21
CA ALA A 67 -6.50 -0.26 -1.55
C ALA A 67 -5.94 -1.64 -1.16
N ALA A 68 -6.76 -2.49 -0.55
CA ALA A 68 -6.38 -3.84 -0.16
C ALA A 68 -6.00 -4.68 -1.40
N PHE A 69 -6.81 -4.65 -2.45
CA PHE A 69 -6.52 -5.34 -3.70
C PHE A 69 -5.18 -4.92 -4.31
N LEU A 70 -4.90 -3.61 -4.37
CA LEU A 70 -3.63 -3.09 -4.87
C LEU A 70 -2.45 -3.52 -3.99
N ALA A 71 -2.58 -3.43 -2.67
CA ALA A 71 -1.54 -3.86 -1.74
C ALA A 71 -1.23 -5.36 -1.91
N PHE A 72 -2.26 -6.21 -1.97
CA PHE A 72 -2.07 -7.65 -2.19
C PHE A 72 -1.44 -7.94 -3.55
N LYS A 73 -1.83 -7.24 -4.61
CA LYS A 73 -1.21 -7.37 -5.93
C LYS A 73 0.29 -7.05 -5.88
N VAL A 74 0.69 -5.99 -5.18
CA VAL A 74 2.10 -5.62 -4.99
C VAL A 74 2.84 -6.69 -4.17
N VAL A 75 2.26 -7.17 -3.07
CA VAL A 75 2.85 -8.23 -2.24
C VAL A 75 3.04 -9.52 -3.03
N PHE A 76 2.04 -9.95 -3.82
CA PHE A 76 2.16 -11.14 -4.67
C PHE A 76 3.21 -10.97 -5.77
N ALA A 77 3.37 -9.76 -6.32
CA ALA A 77 4.44 -9.46 -7.25
C ALA A 77 5.83 -9.56 -6.58
N ILE A 78 5.98 -9.02 -5.37
CA ILE A 78 7.21 -9.13 -4.56
C ILE A 78 7.56 -10.61 -4.30
N LEU A 79 6.56 -11.42 -3.92
CA LEU A 79 6.71 -12.86 -3.64
C LEU A 79 6.95 -13.71 -4.91
N GLY A 80 6.84 -13.11 -6.10
CA GLY A 80 7.07 -13.82 -7.37
C GLY A 80 5.89 -14.66 -7.86
N PHE A 81 4.70 -14.54 -7.25
CA PHE A 81 3.49 -15.21 -7.71
C PHE A 81 2.92 -14.60 -9.01
N SER A 82 3.43 -13.45 -9.45
CA SER A 82 2.99 -12.76 -10.67
C SER A 82 3.63 -13.31 -11.97
N LYS A 83 4.36 -14.44 -11.93
CA LYS A 83 4.84 -15.11 -13.16
C LYS A 83 3.74 -16.01 -13.75
N LYS A 84 3.01 -15.48 -14.73
CA LYS A 84 2.44 -16.24 -15.85
C LYS A 84 2.87 -15.55 -17.14
#